data_AF-A0A8B6BQH2-F1
#
_entry.id   AF-A0A8B6BQH2-F1
#
_cell.length_a   1.000
_cell.length_b   1.000
_cell.length_c   1.000
_cell.angle_alpha   90.00
_cell.angle_beta   90.00
_cell.angle_gamma   90.00
#
_symmetry.space_group_name_H-M   'P 1'
#
loop_
_entity.id
_entity.type
_entity.pdbx_description
1 polymer ?
#
loop_
_entity_poly.entity_id
_entity_poly.type
_entity_poly.pdbx_seq_one_letter_code
_entity_poly.pdbx_strand_id
1 'polypeptide(L)'
;MDQQSEWSADQLSILSENLSYYTTCVNIVKRIHTEGPAESKKLPKFPSLPKRKLLSLYGEQAKKRKMMTPEELHQYLITKEIDVTKTARKEVFIFSASDITTPDIAVAKLQEGYRQIQRQEATSMCFNLQYGYLLDVTFELYAKEKESGLQGQTWDDWLKQNIGISSSYSRKLREISRLLRPYMLRVSTLGLPFIEVYSMRKELKAMIVYSEEIRRYWSTQNQPIILQLETMFSVTFQPRAPARARKNNIDLRLLIYFIVFNLYIL
;
A
#
# COMPACT_ATOMS: atom_id res chain seq x y z
N MET A 1 -22.01 35.60 -34.74
CA MET A 1 -22.25 34.25 -35.29
C MET A 1 -22.08 33.28 -34.14
N ASP A 2 -23.18 32.91 -33.51
CA ASP A 2 -23.19 31.93 -32.42
C ASP A 2 -22.95 30.55 -33.01
N GLN A 3 -21.73 30.03 -32.89
CA GLN A 3 -21.48 28.61 -33.10
C GLN A 3 -22.10 27.86 -31.91
N GLN A 4 -23.36 27.42 -32.07
CA GLN A 4 -23.91 26.37 -31.24
C GLN A 4 -23.04 25.13 -31.44
N SER A 5 -22.16 24.87 -30.48
CA SER A 5 -21.38 23.64 -30.41
C SER A 5 -22.36 22.47 -30.29
N GLU A 6 -22.53 21.73 -31.37
CA GLU A 6 -23.37 20.55 -31.41
C GLU A 6 -22.74 19.47 -30.50
N TRP A 7 -23.45 19.10 -29.44
CA TRP A 7 -23.03 18.05 -28.53
C TRP A 7 -23.13 16.71 -29.24
N SER A 8 -22.11 15.86 -29.13
CA SER A 8 -22.17 14.53 -29.74
C SER A 8 -23.16 13.63 -29.01
N ALA A 9 -23.71 12.63 -29.70
CA ALA A 9 -24.62 11.64 -29.11
C ALA A 9 -24.02 10.94 -27.88
N ASP A 10 -22.70 10.69 -27.89
CA ASP A 10 -21.97 10.13 -26.76
C ASP A 10 -21.95 11.07 -25.55
N GLN A 11 -21.73 12.38 -25.78
CA GLN A 11 -21.73 13.37 -24.70
C GLN A 11 -23.12 13.54 -24.09
N LEU A 12 -24.18 13.55 -24.91
CA LEU A 12 -25.56 13.59 -24.46
C LEU A 12 -25.93 12.33 -23.65
N SER A 13 -25.48 11.16 -24.09
CA SER A 13 -25.66 9.90 -23.36
C SER A 13 -25.00 9.95 -21.97
N ILE A 14 -23.75 10.42 -21.89
CA ILE A 14 -23.03 10.62 -20.61
C ILE A 14 -23.82 11.55 -19.68
N LEU A 15 -24.31 12.68 -20.18
CA LEU A 15 -25.09 13.64 -19.39
C LEU A 15 -26.39 13.02 -18.88
N SER A 16 -27.12 12.30 -19.73
CA SER A 16 -28.40 11.69 -19.37
C SER A 16 -28.26 10.62 -18.28
N GLU A 17 -27.25 9.75 -18.35
CA GLU A 17 -27.01 8.71 -17.34
C GLU A 17 -26.62 9.33 -15.99
N ASN A 18 -25.77 10.36 -16.00
CA ASN A 18 -25.39 11.08 -14.78
C ASN A 18 -26.57 11.84 -14.18
N LEU A 19 -27.35 12.55 -15.00
CA LEU A 19 -28.54 13.28 -14.53
C LEU A 19 -29.55 12.35 -13.87
N SER A 20 -29.82 11.19 -14.49
CA SER A 20 -30.70 10.16 -13.95
C SER A 20 -30.21 9.64 -12.60
N TYR A 21 -28.91 9.37 -12.48
CA TYR A 21 -28.30 8.94 -11.22
C TYR A 21 -28.43 9.98 -10.10
N TYR A 22 -28.04 11.23 -10.35
CA TYR A 22 -28.10 12.28 -9.34
C TYR A 22 -29.54 12.62 -8.94
N THR A 23 -30.47 12.62 -9.89
CA THR A 23 -31.90 12.79 -9.62
C THR A 23 -32.41 11.70 -8.68
N THR A 24 -32.01 10.45 -8.94
CA THR A 24 -32.36 9.30 -8.07
C THR A 24 -31.78 9.47 -6.66
N CYS A 25 -30.52 9.88 -6.53
CA CYS A 25 -29.89 10.14 -5.23
C CYS A 25 -30.61 11.26 -4.46
N VAL A 26 -30.93 12.38 -5.11
CA VAL A 26 -31.67 13.48 -4.48
C VAL A 26 -33.05 13.01 -3.98
N ASN A 27 -33.76 12.22 -4.78
CA ASN A 27 -35.06 11.68 -4.39
C ASN A 27 -34.97 10.72 -3.19
N ILE A 28 -33.90 9.91 -3.12
CA ILE A 28 -33.65 9.05 -1.94
C ILE A 28 -33.40 9.89 -0.70
N VAL A 29 -32.56 10.92 -0.78
CA VAL A 29 -32.27 11.81 0.35
C VAL A 29 -33.52 12.54 0.82
N LYS A 30 -34.31 13.11 -0.10
CA LYS A 30 -35.60 13.74 0.22
C LYS A 30 -36.52 12.77 0.94
N ARG A 31 -36.60 11.52 0.48
CA ARG A 31 -37.44 10.51 1.11
C ARG A 31 -36.97 10.13 2.52
N ILE A 32 -35.66 9.97 2.72
CA ILE A 32 -35.09 9.73 4.05
C ILE A 32 -35.39 10.90 5.00
N HIS A 33 -35.34 12.12 4.49
CA HIS A 33 -35.67 13.32 5.27
C HIS A 33 -37.16 13.37 5.67
N THR A 34 -38.08 12.95 4.80
CA THR A 34 -39.53 13.01 5.07
C THR A 34 -40.09 11.79 5.80
N GLU A 35 -39.58 10.60 5.48
CA GLU A 35 -40.12 9.32 5.96
C GLU A 35 -39.23 8.63 7.00
N GLY A 36 -38.01 9.13 7.22
CA GLY A 36 -37.01 8.50 8.08
C GLY A 36 -36.15 7.44 7.37
N PRO A 37 -35.25 6.77 8.12
CA PRO A 37 -34.35 5.75 7.55
C PRO A 37 -35.13 4.56 6.99
N ALA A 38 -35.01 4.29 5.69
CA ALA A 38 -35.62 3.11 5.08
C ALA A 38 -34.67 1.91 5.17
N GLU A 39 -35.07 0.85 5.88
CA GLU A 39 -34.22 -0.32 6.19
C GLU A 39 -33.78 -1.18 4.98
N SER A 40 -34.29 -0.96 3.76
CA SER A 40 -34.11 -1.94 2.67
C SER A 40 -33.84 -1.42 1.26
N LYS A 41 -33.73 -0.11 1.01
CA LYS A 41 -33.47 0.37 -0.35
C LYS A 41 -31.97 0.47 -0.64
N LYS A 42 -31.49 -0.44 -1.50
CA LYS A 42 -30.15 -0.38 -2.09
C LYS A 42 -29.98 0.98 -2.77
N LEU A 43 -28.87 1.65 -2.48
CA LEU A 43 -28.49 2.87 -3.18
C LEU A 43 -28.36 2.59 -4.69
N PRO A 44 -28.71 3.57 -5.55
CA PRO A 44 -28.51 3.42 -6.98
C PRO A 44 -27.03 3.13 -7.23
N LYS A 45 -26.75 2.18 -8.13
CA LYS A 45 -25.39 1.92 -8.55
C LYS A 45 -24.86 3.18 -9.23
N PHE A 46 -23.62 3.53 -8.93
CA PHE A 46 -22.93 4.60 -9.65
C PHE A 46 -23.01 4.33 -11.16
N PRO A 47 -23.17 5.36 -12.02
CA PRO A 47 -23.20 5.18 -13.46
C PRO A 47 -22.06 4.30 -13.93
N SER A 48 -22.33 3.44 -14.90
CA SER A 48 -21.32 2.57 -15.50
C SER A 48 -20.22 3.39 -16.18
N LEU A 49 -20.58 4.59 -16.62
CA LEU A 49 -19.67 5.54 -17.25
C LEU A 49 -18.71 6.15 -16.20
N PRO A 50 -17.38 6.05 -16.41
CA PRO A 50 -16.40 6.57 -15.47
C PRO A 50 -16.59 8.07 -15.23
N LYS A 51 -16.43 8.55 -13.99
CA LYS A 51 -16.33 10.00 -13.65
C LYS A 51 -15.41 10.76 -14.61
N ARG A 52 -14.39 10.08 -15.14
CA ARG A 52 -13.43 10.59 -16.13
C ARG A 52 -14.08 11.06 -17.43
N LYS A 53 -15.15 10.42 -17.91
CA LYS A 53 -15.90 10.83 -19.11
C LYS A 53 -16.71 12.10 -18.86
N LEU A 54 -17.23 12.27 -17.65
CA LEU A 54 -17.90 13.51 -17.25
C LEU A 54 -16.88 14.67 -17.18
N LEU A 55 -15.72 14.45 -16.57
CA LEU A 55 -14.65 15.45 -16.49
C LEU A 55 -14.14 15.90 -17.88
N SER A 56 -14.08 14.98 -18.86
CA SER A 56 -13.71 15.36 -20.22
C SER A 56 -14.71 16.32 -20.90
N LEU A 57 -15.97 16.36 -20.45
CA LEU A 57 -16.95 17.35 -20.96
C LEU A 57 -16.66 18.76 -20.46
N TYR A 58 -16.01 18.91 -19.30
CA TYR A 58 -15.60 20.19 -18.72
C TYR A 58 -14.26 20.69 -19.27
N GLY A 59 -13.69 20.02 -20.27
CA GLY A 59 -12.31 20.29 -20.72
C GLY A 59 -11.24 19.86 -19.72
N GLU A 60 -11.63 19.31 -18.56
CA GLU A 60 -10.71 18.75 -17.58
C GLU A 60 -10.24 17.37 -18.04
N GLN A 61 -9.22 17.36 -18.88
CA GLN A 61 -8.48 16.13 -19.11
C GLN A 61 -7.68 15.80 -17.85
N ALA A 62 -7.94 14.62 -17.28
CA ALA A 62 -7.12 14.09 -16.20
C ALA A 62 -5.64 14.20 -16.63
N LYS A 63 -4.86 15.01 -15.91
CA LYS A 63 -3.43 15.23 -16.19
C LYS A 63 -2.79 13.84 -16.29
N LYS A 64 -2.40 13.44 -17.52
CA LYS A 64 -1.67 12.19 -17.71
C LYS A 64 -0.37 12.37 -16.95
N ARG A 65 -0.15 11.55 -15.92
CA ARG A 65 1.14 11.49 -15.25
C ARG A 65 2.19 11.23 -16.33
N LYS A 66 3.18 12.13 -16.47
CA LYS A 66 4.33 11.88 -17.34
C LYS A 66 4.97 10.59 -16.85
N MET A 67 4.98 9.56 -17.70
CA MET A 67 5.69 8.32 -17.38
C MET A 67 7.18 8.65 -17.39
N MET A 68 7.87 8.28 -16.32
CA MET A 68 9.32 8.40 -16.23
C MET A 68 9.96 7.32 -17.10
N THR A 69 11.07 7.64 -17.76
CA THR A 69 11.91 6.59 -18.35
C THR A 69 12.49 5.70 -17.24
N PRO A 70 12.94 4.46 -17.56
CA PRO A 70 13.68 3.62 -16.62
C PRO A 70 14.80 4.34 -15.85
N GLU A 71 15.59 5.17 -16.54
CA GLU A 71 16.70 5.91 -15.95
C GLU A 71 16.24 7.09 -15.09
N GLU A 72 15.24 7.84 -15.57
CA GLU A 72 14.64 8.91 -14.76
C GLU A 72 14.08 8.34 -13.45
N LEU A 73 13.42 7.18 -13.50
CA LEU A 73 12.91 6.51 -12.31
C LEU A 73 14.05 6.01 -11.42
N HIS A 74 15.08 5.41 -11.99
CA HIS A 74 16.24 4.95 -11.22
C HIS A 74 16.89 6.10 -10.45
N GLN A 75 17.18 7.21 -11.13
CA GLN A 75 17.76 8.41 -10.51
C GLN A 75 16.82 8.97 -9.44
N TYR A 76 15.52 9.05 -9.74
CA TYR A 76 14.51 9.47 -8.76
C TYR A 76 14.58 8.64 -7.49
N LEU A 77 14.57 7.31 -7.59
CA LEU A 77 14.59 6.42 -6.43
C LEU A 77 15.90 6.52 -5.63
N ILE A 78 17.05 6.70 -6.29
CA ILE A 78 18.33 6.96 -5.60
C ILE A 78 18.21 8.20 -4.70
N THR A 79 17.60 9.29 -5.20
CA THR A 79 17.42 10.51 -4.37
C THR A 79 16.49 10.32 -3.17
N LYS A 80 15.77 9.18 -3.10
CA LYS A 80 14.84 8.83 -2.04
C LYS A 80 15.40 7.79 -1.08
N GLU A 81 16.59 7.25 -1.32
CA GLU A 81 17.26 6.37 -0.37
C GLU A 81 17.60 7.15 0.92
N ILE A 82 17.37 6.52 2.06
CA ILE A 82 17.74 7.04 3.37
C ILE A 82 18.84 6.17 3.94
N ASP A 83 19.85 6.82 4.53
CA ASP A 83 20.83 6.14 5.36
C ASP A 83 20.21 5.77 6.72
N VAL A 84 19.70 4.54 6.81
CA VAL A 84 19.14 3.98 8.04
C VAL A 84 20.22 3.76 9.12
N THR A 85 21.50 3.63 8.74
CA THR A 85 22.61 3.32 9.68
C THR A 85 23.10 4.53 10.45
N LYS A 86 23.13 5.71 9.81
CA LYS A 86 23.55 6.96 10.47
C LYS A 86 22.58 7.48 11.52
N THR A 87 21.43 6.82 11.70
CA THR A 87 20.32 7.35 12.50
C THR A 87 19.95 6.46 13.69
N ALA A 88 20.93 5.81 14.31
CA ALA A 88 20.71 4.83 15.38
C ALA A 88 20.02 5.36 16.66
N ARG A 89 19.70 6.65 16.77
CA ARG A 89 18.92 7.18 17.90
C ARG A 89 17.45 7.29 17.54
N LYS A 90 16.66 6.34 18.04
CA LYS A 90 15.18 6.38 18.13
C LYS A 90 14.73 7.45 19.14
N GLU A 91 15.22 8.67 18.99
CA GLU A 91 14.66 9.79 19.74
C GLU A 91 13.34 10.16 19.09
N VAL A 92 12.24 10.05 19.84
CA VAL A 92 10.94 10.56 19.42
C VAL A 92 11.16 12.02 19.05
N PHE A 93 10.80 12.41 17.83
CA PHE A 93 10.90 13.80 17.40
C PHE A 93 9.89 14.63 18.20
N ILE A 94 10.37 15.24 19.28
CA ILE A 94 9.61 16.13 20.14
C ILE A 94 10.19 17.52 19.93
N PHE A 95 9.33 18.49 19.63
CA PHE A 95 9.71 19.89 19.59
C PHE A 95 8.67 20.71 20.35
N SER A 96 9.13 21.79 20.99
CA SER A 96 8.24 22.80 21.53
C SER A 96 8.14 23.97 20.56
N ALA A 97 6.95 24.56 20.43
CA ALA A 97 6.77 25.79 19.66
C ALA A 97 7.63 26.94 20.23
N SER A 98 7.92 26.92 21.53
CA SER A 98 8.82 27.88 22.19
C SER A 98 10.26 27.82 21.68
N ASP A 99 10.68 26.71 21.07
CA ASP A 99 12.05 26.53 20.57
C ASP A 99 12.26 27.21 19.21
N ILE A 100 11.18 27.66 18.56
CA ILE A 100 11.21 28.27 17.22
C ILE A 100 11.28 29.79 17.39
N THR A 101 12.48 30.31 17.61
CA THR A 101 12.70 31.74 17.84
C THR A 101 12.97 32.53 16.55
N THR A 102 13.39 31.85 15.48
CA THR A 102 13.68 32.46 14.17
C THR A 102 13.21 31.59 13.00
N PRO A 103 12.99 32.17 11.80
CA PRO A 103 12.67 31.41 10.60
C PRO A 103 13.72 30.34 10.24
N ASP A 104 15.01 30.62 10.43
CA ASP A 104 16.08 29.65 10.13
C ASP A 104 16.01 28.42 11.05
N ILE A 105 15.70 28.62 12.34
CA ILE A 105 15.45 27.52 13.27
C ILE A 105 14.21 26.74 12.85
N ALA A 106 13.14 27.42 12.41
CA ALA A 106 11.93 26.77 11.90
C ALA A 106 12.25 25.87 10.69
N VAL A 107 13.04 26.37 9.73
CA VAL A 107 13.48 25.61 8.54
C VAL A 107 14.28 24.38 8.97
N ALA A 108 15.26 24.52 9.87
CA ALA A 108 16.05 23.39 10.35
C ALA A 108 15.18 22.32 11.06
N LYS A 109 14.22 22.75 11.89
CA LYS A 109 13.28 21.84 12.58
C LYS A 109 12.33 21.15 11.60
N LEU A 110 11.82 21.85 10.60
CA LEU A 110 10.97 21.28 9.55
C LEU A 110 11.74 20.26 8.70
N GLN A 111 12.99 20.55 8.35
CA GLN A 111 13.86 19.62 7.64
C GLN A 111 14.10 18.35 8.45
N GLU A 112 14.37 18.47 9.76
CA GLU A 112 14.54 17.29 10.62
C GLU A 112 13.22 16.50 10.76
N GLY A 113 12.10 17.18 10.98
CA GLY A 113 10.78 16.53 11.02
C GLY A 113 10.46 15.77 9.72
N TYR A 114 10.79 16.36 8.57
CA TYR A 114 10.63 15.69 7.28
C TYR A 114 11.52 14.46 7.13
N ARG A 115 12.79 14.52 7.57
CA ARG A 115 13.67 13.34 7.59
C ARG A 115 13.11 12.21 8.46
N GLN A 116 12.50 12.55 9.59
CA GLN A 116 11.85 11.57 10.47
C GLN A 116 10.65 10.89 9.80
N ILE A 117 9.82 11.65 9.09
CA ILE A 117 8.74 11.09 8.27
C ILE A 117 9.30 10.13 7.22
N GLN A 118 10.34 10.55 6.48
CA GLN A 118 10.96 9.68 5.48
C GLN A 118 11.47 8.37 6.10
N ARG A 119 12.10 8.41 7.27
CA ARG A 119 12.56 7.20 8.00
C ARG A 119 11.42 6.28 8.40
N GLN A 120 10.31 6.86 8.86
CA GLN A 120 9.10 6.11 9.16
C GLN A 120 8.55 5.44 7.90
N GLU A 121 8.56 6.13 6.75
CA GLU A 121 8.13 5.56 5.47
C GLU A 121 9.05 4.43 5.01
N ALA A 122 10.37 4.55 5.14
CA ALA A 122 11.30 3.46 4.84
C ALA A 122 11.06 2.23 5.73
N THR A 123 10.88 2.45 7.04
CA THR A 123 10.52 1.39 7.98
C THR A 123 9.19 0.73 7.61
N SER A 124 8.19 1.53 7.27
CA SER A 124 6.88 1.06 6.80
C SER A 124 7.00 0.29 5.49
N MET A 125 7.86 0.72 4.55
CA MET A 125 8.14 0.01 3.31
C MET A 125 8.68 -1.39 3.58
N CYS A 126 9.67 -1.50 4.48
CA CYS A 126 10.22 -2.79 4.92
C CYS A 126 9.12 -3.72 5.43
N PHE A 127 8.31 -3.24 6.37
CA PHE A 127 7.19 -4.02 6.91
C PHE A 127 6.16 -4.40 5.86
N ASN A 128 5.80 -3.50 4.94
CA ASN A 128 4.85 -3.78 3.86
C ASN A 128 5.39 -4.86 2.92
N LEU A 129 6.69 -4.88 2.61
CA LEU A 129 7.30 -5.91 1.78
C LEU A 129 7.32 -7.27 2.48
N GLN A 130 7.73 -7.32 3.75
CA GLN A 130 7.70 -8.56 4.56
C GLN A 130 6.28 -9.10 4.74
N TYR A 131 5.35 -8.22 5.11
CA TYR A 131 3.95 -8.58 5.29
C TYR A 131 3.30 -9.03 3.99
N GLY A 132 3.63 -8.37 2.87
CA GLY A 132 3.21 -8.80 1.54
C GLY A 132 3.73 -10.20 1.17
N TYR A 133 4.93 -10.56 1.59
CA TYR A 133 5.47 -11.90 1.38
C TYR A 133 4.75 -12.95 2.25
N LEU A 134 4.54 -12.63 3.53
CA LEU A 134 3.77 -13.49 4.44
C LEU A 134 2.34 -13.73 3.93
N LEU A 135 1.69 -12.70 3.38
CA LEU A 135 0.38 -12.82 2.76
C LEU A 135 0.39 -13.72 1.52
N ASP A 136 1.48 -13.72 0.75
CA ASP A 136 1.64 -14.59 -0.42
C ASP A 136 1.73 -16.06 0.02
N VAL A 137 2.60 -16.37 1.00
CA VAL A 137 2.71 -17.72 1.58
C VAL A 137 1.39 -18.17 2.21
N THR A 138 0.72 -17.29 2.96
CA THR A 138 -0.56 -17.59 3.61
C THR A 138 -1.65 -17.89 2.58
N PHE A 139 -1.66 -17.16 1.47
CA PHE A 139 -2.62 -17.39 0.39
C PHE A 139 -2.43 -18.75 -0.28
N GLU A 140 -1.19 -19.18 -0.52
CA GLU A 140 -0.90 -20.50 -1.08
C GLU A 140 -1.35 -21.64 -0.14
N LEU A 141 -1.14 -21.47 1.18
CA LEU A 141 -1.65 -22.41 2.19
C LEU A 141 -3.18 -22.44 2.20
N TYR A 142 -3.81 -21.28 2.19
CA TYR A 142 -5.26 -21.14 2.12
C TYR A 142 -5.84 -21.83 0.88
N ALA A 143 -5.19 -21.68 -0.28
CA ALA A 143 -5.63 -22.30 -1.53
C ALA A 143 -5.64 -23.83 -1.42
N LYS A 144 -4.59 -24.42 -0.83
CA LYS A 144 -4.52 -25.87 -0.57
C LYS A 144 -5.60 -26.36 0.38
N GLU A 145 -5.86 -25.63 1.47
CA GLU A 145 -6.95 -25.95 2.41
C GLU A 145 -8.34 -25.80 1.76
N LYS A 146 -8.48 -24.86 0.83
CA LYS A 146 -9.70 -24.67 0.05
C LYS A 146 -9.95 -25.83 -0.89
N GLU A 147 -8.91 -26.30 -1.59
CA GLU A 147 -8.95 -27.47 -2.47
C GLU A 147 -9.26 -28.76 -1.70
N SER A 148 -8.75 -28.90 -0.48
CA SER A 148 -9.03 -30.05 0.38
C SER A 148 -10.39 -30.00 1.09
N GLY A 149 -11.19 -28.95 0.87
CA GLY A 149 -12.48 -28.75 1.51
C GLY A 149 -12.44 -28.36 3.00
N LEU A 150 -11.25 -28.12 3.56
CA LEU A 150 -11.10 -27.66 4.95
C LEU A 150 -11.54 -26.21 5.13
N GLN A 151 -11.54 -25.43 4.04
CA GLN A 151 -11.96 -24.04 4.07
C GLN A 151 -13.26 -23.78 3.29
N GLY A 152 -14.32 -23.42 4.00
CA GLY A 152 -15.65 -23.16 3.39
C GLY A 152 -15.80 -21.77 2.77
N GLN A 153 -15.13 -20.76 3.31
CA GLN A 153 -15.34 -19.35 2.94
C GLN A 153 -14.52 -18.89 1.72
N THR A 154 -14.72 -17.65 1.28
CA THR A 154 -13.87 -17.00 0.27
C THR A 154 -12.65 -16.35 0.92
N TRP A 155 -11.58 -16.12 0.14
CA TRP A 155 -10.37 -15.46 0.67
C TRP A 155 -10.64 -14.06 1.23
N ASP A 156 -11.57 -13.30 0.63
CA ASP A 156 -11.92 -11.97 1.11
C ASP A 156 -12.65 -12.01 2.46
N ASP A 157 -13.58 -12.96 2.64
CA ASP A 157 -14.27 -13.17 3.92
C ASP A 157 -13.28 -13.62 5.00
N TRP A 158 -12.39 -14.55 4.66
CA TRP A 158 -11.36 -15.04 5.58
C TRP A 158 -10.45 -13.91 6.07
N LEU A 159 -9.98 -13.06 5.16
CA LEU A 159 -9.13 -11.91 5.49
C LEU A 159 -9.85 -10.91 6.39
N LYS A 160 -11.11 -10.58 6.08
CA LYS A 160 -11.91 -9.66 6.90
C LYS A 160 -12.15 -10.19 8.30
N GLN A 161 -12.50 -11.48 8.41
CA GLN A 161 -12.83 -12.10 9.69
C GLN A 161 -11.59 -12.31 10.58
N ASN A 162 -10.45 -12.73 10.00
CA ASN A 162 -9.29 -13.15 10.79
C ASN A 162 -8.21 -12.06 10.94
N ILE A 163 -8.09 -11.15 9.98
CA ILE A 163 -6.99 -10.17 9.92
C ILE A 163 -7.51 -8.73 9.94
N GLY A 164 -8.74 -8.50 9.47
CA GLY A 164 -9.33 -7.16 9.39
C GLY A 164 -8.85 -6.34 8.18
N ILE A 165 -8.37 -7.01 7.12
CA ILE A 165 -7.96 -6.33 5.87
C ILE A 165 -8.82 -6.75 4.68
N SER A 166 -8.87 -5.90 3.65
CA SER A 166 -9.55 -6.23 2.39
C SER A 166 -8.67 -7.06 1.46
N SER A 167 -9.29 -7.92 0.63
CA SER A 167 -8.59 -8.66 -0.43
C SER A 167 -7.89 -7.74 -1.44
N SER A 168 -8.45 -6.56 -1.72
CA SER A 168 -7.82 -5.55 -2.57
C SER A 168 -6.48 -5.08 -2.01
N TYR A 169 -6.42 -4.73 -0.73
CA TYR A 169 -5.18 -4.30 -0.08
C TYR A 169 -4.15 -5.44 -0.01
N SER A 170 -4.57 -6.65 0.39
CA SER A 170 -3.73 -7.86 0.38
C SER A 170 -3.10 -8.12 -0.99
N ARG A 171 -3.89 -7.99 -2.07
CA ARG A 171 -3.38 -8.17 -3.44
C ARG A 171 -2.28 -7.17 -3.78
N LYS A 172 -2.42 -5.90 -3.39
CA LYS A 172 -1.41 -4.87 -3.65
C LYS A 172 -0.09 -5.17 -2.94
N LEU A 173 -0.15 -5.56 -1.66
CA LEU A 173 1.03 -5.92 -0.87
C LEU A 173 1.77 -7.12 -1.48
N ARG A 174 1.04 -8.18 -1.82
CA ARG A 174 1.62 -9.37 -2.48
C ARG A 174 2.25 -9.05 -3.83
N GLU A 175 1.57 -8.25 -4.66
CA GLU A 175 2.06 -7.85 -5.98
C GLU A 175 3.40 -7.11 -5.89
N ILE A 176 3.52 -6.14 -4.96
CA ILE A 176 4.74 -5.37 -4.78
C ILE A 176 5.82 -6.20 -4.11
N SER A 177 5.47 -7.00 -3.11
CA SER A 177 6.43 -7.87 -2.45
C SER A 177 7.06 -8.85 -3.45
N ARG A 178 6.25 -9.53 -4.28
CA ARG A 178 6.79 -10.40 -5.35
C ARG A 178 7.69 -9.68 -6.34
N LEU A 179 7.37 -8.42 -6.69
CA LEU A 179 8.17 -7.61 -7.59
C LEU A 179 9.52 -7.19 -6.98
N LEU A 180 9.50 -6.74 -5.71
CA LEU A 180 10.64 -6.07 -5.08
C LEU A 180 11.42 -6.95 -4.11
N ARG A 181 10.96 -8.17 -3.81
CA ARG A 181 11.65 -9.11 -2.91
C ARG A 181 13.11 -9.37 -3.28
N PRO A 182 13.49 -9.60 -4.57
CA PRO A 182 14.90 -9.77 -4.93
C PRO A 182 15.78 -8.54 -4.64
N TYR A 183 15.14 -7.39 -4.41
CA TYR A 183 15.75 -6.07 -4.23
C TYR A 183 15.45 -5.48 -2.84
N MET A 184 14.91 -6.30 -1.92
CA MET A 184 14.27 -5.84 -0.70
C MET A 184 15.20 -5.02 0.20
N LEU A 185 16.47 -5.42 0.31
CA LEU A 185 17.45 -4.74 1.17
C LEU A 185 17.52 -3.24 0.86
N ARG A 186 17.70 -2.89 -0.41
CA ARG A 186 17.83 -1.49 -0.83
C ARG A 186 16.48 -0.80 -0.98
N VAL A 187 15.46 -1.49 -1.49
CA VAL A 187 14.10 -0.91 -1.60
C VAL A 187 13.54 -0.55 -0.22
N SER A 188 13.89 -1.30 0.82
CA SER A 188 13.45 -1.02 2.20
C SER A 188 14.03 0.27 2.80
N THR A 189 15.04 0.87 2.18
CA THR A 189 15.61 2.16 2.61
C THR A 189 14.95 3.37 1.94
N LEU A 190 13.98 3.15 1.05
CA LEU A 190 13.29 4.23 0.35
C LEU A 190 12.35 4.98 1.30
N GLY A 191 12.58 6.29 1.43
CA GLY A 191 11.72 7.22 2.14
C GLY A 191 10.44 7.60 1.41
N LEU A 192 9.78 6.61 0.79
CA LEU A 192 8.59 6.81 -0.03
C LEU A 192 7.38 6.07 0.57
N PRO A 193 6.18 6.69 0.53
CA PRO A 193 4.96 5.99 0.89
C PRO A 193 4.72 4.76 0.01
N PHE A 194 4.22 3.68 0.63
CA PHE A 194 3.88 2.44 -0.10
C PHE A 194 2.95 2.68 -1.29
N ILE A 195 1.97 3.59 -1.14
CA ILE A 195 1.02 3.89 -2.20
C ILE A 195 1.70 4.53 -3.43
N GLU A 196 2.75 5.31 -3.21
CA GLU A 196 3.52 5.94 -4.29
C GLU A 196 4.31 4.87 -5.04
N VAL A 197 5.01 3.98 -4.33
CA VAL A 197 5.70 2.84 -4.92
C VAL A 197 4.74 1.92 -5.67
N TYR A 198 3.56 1.63 -5.11
CA TYR A 198 2.51 0.86 -5.78
C TYR A 198 2.04 1.51 -7.08
N SER A 199 1.93 2.84 -7.09
CA SER A 199 1.54 3.59 -8.28
C SER A 199 2.55 3.47 -9.42
N MET A 200 3.84 3.25 -9.10
CA MET A 200 4.97 3.14 -10.04
C MET A 200 5.31 1.70 -10.42
N ARG A 201 4.51 0.70 -10.04
CA ARG A 201 4.85 -0.73 -10.19
C ARG A 201 5.12 -1.18 -11.63
N LYS A 202 4.52 -0.52 -12.63
CA LYS A 202 4.76 -0.85 -14.04
C LYS A 202 6.11 -0.30 -14.49
N GLU A 203 6.41 0.92 -14.08
CA GLU A 203 7.66 1.61 -14.34
C GLU A 203 8.82 0.93 -13.61
N LEU A 204 8.61 0.45 -12.37
CA LEU A 204 9.57 -0.38 -11.63
C LEU A 204 9.90 -1.68 -12.38
N LYS A 205 8.88 -2.39 -12.90
CA LYS A 205 9.09 -3.57 -13.74
C LYS A 205 9.93 -3.25 -14.97
N ALA A 206 9.61 -2.16 -15.67
CA ALA A 206 10.38 -1.72 -16.82
C ALA A 206 11.83 -1.38 -16.45
N MET A 207 12.03 -0.62 -15.36
CA MET A 207 13.34 -0.23 -14.84
C MET A 207 14.24 -1.43 -14.52
N ILE A 208 13.70 -2.45 -13.84
CA ILE A 208 14.45 -3.65 -13.44
C ILE A 208 14.91 -4.49 -14.64
N VAL A 209 14.11 -4.49 -15.72
CA VAL A 209 14.43 -5.23 -16.95
C VAL A 209 15.34 -4.44 -17.88
N TYR A 210 15.34 -3.10 -17.77
CA TYR A 210 15.98 -2.19 -18.70
C TYR A 210 17.51 -2.35 -18.81
N SER A 211 18.22 -2.35 -17.67
CA SER A 211 19.68 -2.42 -17.63
C SER A 211 20.16 -3.34 -16.52
N GLU A 212 21.18 -4.16 -16.81
CA GLU A 212 21.83 -5.02 -15.84
C GLU A 212 22.55 -4.21 -14.75
N GLU A 213 23.05 -3.01 -15.07
CA GLU A 213 23.66 -2.10 -14.09
C GLU A 213 22.63 -1.65 -13.04
N ILE A 214 21.46 -1.19 -13.50
CA ILE A 214 20.36 -0.78 -12.63
C ILE A 214 19.91 -1.97 -11.78
N ARG A 215 19.68 -3.12 -12.41
CA ARG A 215 19.29 -4.34 -11.71
C ARG A 215 20.30 -4.71 -10.63
N ARG A 216 21.60 -4.72 -10.97
CA ARG A 216 22.68 -5.02 -10.03
C ARG A 216 22.69 -4.04 -8.88
N TYR A 217 22.56 -2.74 -9.13
CA TYR A 217 22.50 -1.72 -8.07
C TYR A 217 21.43 -2.07 -7.03
N TRP A 218 20.22 -2.41 -7.48
CA TRP A 218 19.11 -2.79 -6.60
C TRP A 218 19.27 -4.18 -5.95
N SER A 219 19.96 -5.13 -6.60
CA SER A 219 20.21 -6.48 -6.08
C SER A 219 21.37 -6.55 -5.08
N THR A 220 22.30 -5.58 -5.11
CA THR A 220 23.60 -5.72 -4.44
C THR A 220 23.43 -5.80 -2.92
N GLN A 221 23.81 -6.94 -2.34
CA GLN A 221 23.83 -7.25 -0.91
C GLN A 221 24.94 -6.53 -0.10
N ASN A 222 25.55 -5.47 -0.62
CA ASN A 222 26.73 -4.84 -0.02
C ASN A 222 26.40 -3.92 1.17
N GLN A 223 25.44 -4.29 2.03
CA GLN A 223 25.27 -3.63 3.32
C GLN A 223 25.27 -4.65 4.48
N PRO A 224 26.16 -4.50 5.47
CA PRO A 224 26.23 -5.38 6.66
C PRO A 224 25.06 -5.19 7.65
N ILE A 225 23.91 -4.70 7.19
CA ILE A 225 22.75 -4.32 8.02
C ILE A 225 21.95 -5.54 8.51
N ILE A 226 22.07 -6.69 7.83
CA ILE A 226 21.31 -7.90 8.19
C ILE A 226 21.59 -8.34 9.64
N LEU A 227 22.84 -8.18 10.12
CA LEU A 227 23.22 -8.56 11.49
C LEU A 227 22.58 -7.69 12.59
N GLN A 228 22.14 -6.45 12.30
CA GLN A 228 21.53 -5.56 13.32
C GLN A 228 20.02 -5.74 13.46
N LEU A 229 19.32 -6.12 12.38
CA LEU A 229 17.89 -6.42 12.47
C LEU A 229 17.68 -7.77 13.18
N GLU A 230 18.51 -8.77 12.89
CA GLU A 230 18.52 -10.05 13.63
C GLU A 230 18.68 -9.87 15.14
N THR A 231 19.55 -8.95 15.58
CA THR A 231 19.75 -8.65 17.01
C THR A 231 18.60 -7.86 17.63
N MET A 232 17.97 -6.92 16.91
CA MET A 232 16.82 -6.17 17.44
C MET A 232 15.58 -7.04 17.68
N PHE A 233 15.38 -8.10 16.89
CA PHE A 233 14.22 -8.98 17.03
C PHE A 233 14.46 -10.18 17.96
N SER A 234 15.71 -10.59 18.16
CA SER A 234 16.08 -11.69 19.07
C SER A 234 15.88 -11.38 20.57
N VAL A 235 15.83 -10.10 20.97
CA VAL A 235 15.77 -9.69 22.39
C VAL A 235 14.35 -9.79 23.00
N THR A 236 13.30 -9.95 22.19
CA THR A 236 11.90 -9.76 22.65
C THR A 236 11.05 -11.01 22.86
N PHE A 237 11.57 -12.23 22.71
CA PHE A 237 10.73 -13.42 22.92
C PHE A 237 11.50 -14.58 23.56
N GLN A 238 11.54 -14.63 24.89
CA GLN A 238 11.75 -15.90 25.59
C GLN A 238 10.44 -16.69 25.53
N PRO A 239 10.39 -17.85 24.87
CA PRO A 239 9.20 -18.68 24.85
C PRO A 239 8.92 -19.15 26.28
N ARG A 240 7.81 -18.68 26.88
CA ARG A 240 7.25 -19.35 28.07
C ARG A 240 6.87 -20.77 27.65
N ALA A 241 7.40 -21.75 28.37
CA ALA A 241 7.17 -23.17 28.12
C ALA A 241 5.67 -23.48 27.96
N PRO A 242 5.27 -24.30 26.97
CA PRO A 242 3.87 -24.61 26.73
C PRO A 242 3.31 -25.48 27.86
N ALA A 243 2.31 -24.96 28.56
CA ALA A 243 1.47 -25.74 29.45
C ALA A 243 0.61 -26.71 28.63
N ARG A 244 0.94 -28.01 28.78
CA ARG A 244 0.17 -29.24 28.47
C ARG A 244 -0.91 -29.16 27.38
N ALA A 245 -0.61 -29.89 26.30
CA ALA A 245 -1.40 -30.18 25.13
C ALA A 245 -2.86 -30.62 25.38
N ARG A 246 -3.79 -30.03 24.63
CA ARG A 246 -5.01 -30.71 24.16
C ARG A 246 -4.87 -31.00 22.67
N LYS A 247 -5.16 -32.26 22.33
CA LYS A 247 -5.12 -32.83 20.98
C LYS A 247 -6.15 -32.16 20.06
N ASN A 248 -5.77 -32.08 18.78
CA ASN A 248 -6.59 -31.84 17.59
C ASN A 248 -6.95 -30.38 17.27
N ASN A 249 -5.91 -29.61 16.96
CA ASN A 249 -5.84 -28.79 15.75
C ASN A 249 -4.36 -28.51 15.53
N ILE A 250 -3.84 -28.71 14.32
CA ILE A 250 -2.54 -28.13 13.97
C ILE A 250 -2.78 -26.63 14.08
N ASP A 251 -2.33 -26.03 15.18
CA ASP A 251 -2.53 -24.61 15.43
C ASP A 251 -1.75 -23.87 14.36
N LEU A 252 -2.43 -23.38 13.33
CA LEU A 252 -1.88 -22.51 12.29
C LEU A 252 -1.10 -21.34 12.91
N ARG A 253 -1.41 -20.97 14.16
CA ARG A 253 -0.60 -20.01 14.93
C ARG A 253 0.81 -20.53 15.15
N LEU A 254 1.02 -21.79 15.55
CA LEU A 254 2.35 -22.38 15.71
C LEU A 254 3.11 -22.47 14.38
N LEU A 255 2.44 -22.77 13.26
CA LEU A 255 3.09 -22.79 11.94
C LEU A 255 3.43 -21.37 11.45
N ILE A 256 2.57 -20.37 11.70
CA ILE A 256 2.86 -18.96 11.42
C ILE A 256 3.98 -18.46 12.33
N TYR A 257 3.99 -18.84 13.62
CA TYR A 257 5.12 -18.56 14.51
C TYR A 257 6.40 -19.22 14.00
N PHE A 258 6.35 -20.45 13.48
CA PHE A 258 7.52 -21.15 12.94
C PHE A 258 8.02 -20.56 11.61
N ILE A 259 7.13 -20.11 10.72
CA ILE A 259 7.47 -19.47 9.44
C ILE A 259 7.99 -18.05 9.68
N VAL A 260 7.37 -17.30 10.60
CA VAL A 260 7.89 -16.00 11.05
C VAL A 260 9.27 -16.23 11.68
N PHE A 261 9.46 -17.23 12.55
CA PHE A 261 10.74 -17.55 13.20
C PHE A 261 11.84 -18.00 12.22
N ASN A 262 11.52 -18.76 11.17
CA ASN A 262 12.51 -19.19 10.16
C ASN A 262 12.82 -18.11 9.10
N LEU A 263 11.95 -17.11 8.93
CA LEU A 263 12.27 -15.90 8.14
C LEU A 263 13.16 -14.91 8.88
N TYR A 264 13.52 -15.20 10.14
CA TYR A 264 14.44 -14.42 10.96
C TYR A 264 15.86 -15.01 11.07
N ILE A 265 16.18 -16.12 10.37
CA ILE A 265 17.49 -16.82 10.47
C ILE A 265 18.19 -17.09 9.10
N LEU A 266 17.76 -16.47 7.99
CA LEU A 266 18.49 -16.57 6.69
C LEU A 266 18.60 -15.24 5.95
#